data_AF-A0A2V8BD40-F1
#
_entry.id   AF-A0A2V8BD40-F1
#
_cell.length_a   1.000
_cell.length_b   1.000
_cell.length_c   1.000
_cell.angle_alpha   90.00
_cell.angle_beta   90.00
_cell.angle_gamma   90.00
#
_symmetry.space_group_name_H-M   'P 1'
#
loop_
_entity.id
_entity.type
_entity.pdbx_description
1 polymer ?
#
loop_
_entity_poly.entity_id
_entity_poly.type
_entity_poly.pdbx_seq_one_letter_code
_entity_poly.pdbx_strand_id
1 'polypeptide(L)'
;MRDYDPVRWRSHVLVSADPLFLARRDTLVAVANRHAMPAIYGRRDFAAAGGLASYGANLAEPYHLMGSYVARILKGEKPADLPVMQPTKFELAVNLKTAKALISKSAAAMTA
;
A
#
# COMPACT_ATOMS: atom_id res chain seq x y z
N MET A 1 -3.08 -5.72 -43.00
CA MET A 1 -3.14 -4.55 -42.10
C MET A 1 -2.72 -5.01 -40.72
N ARG A 2 -1.40 -5.09 -40.52
CA ARG A 2 -0.72 -5.47 -39.28
C ARG A 2 0.11 -4.25 -38.93
N ASP A 3 -0.36 -3.44 -37.99
CA ASP A 3 0.44 -2.43 -37.31
C ASP A 3 -0.19 -2.24 -35.92
N TYR A 4 0.52 -2.73 -34.90
CA TYR A 4 0.16 -2.68 -33.49
C TYR A 4 1.26 -1.87 -32.77
N ASP A 5 0.81 -0.91 -31.96
CA ASP A 5 1.44 0.33 -31.49
C ASP A 5 2.44 0.11 -30.31
N PRO A 6 3.49 0.97 -30.12
CA PRO A 6 4.75 0.62 -29.47
C PRO A 6 4.79 0.81 -27.95
N VAL A 7 3.66 0.84 -27.26
CA VAL A 7 3.63 0.94 -25.78
C VAL A 7 3.25 -0.41 -25.18
N ARG A 8 4.25 -1.28 -25.04
CA ARG A 8 4.17 -2.55 -24.30
C ARG A 8 3.51 -2.30 -22.93
N TRP A 9 2.34 -2.89 -22.69
CA TRP A 9 1.59 -2.80 -21.43
C TRP A 9 2.51 -3.07 -20.23
N ARG A 10 2.92 -2.01 -19.50
CA ARG A 10 3.67 -2.16 -18.25
C ARG A 10 2.71 -2.66 -17.18
N SER A 11 2.75 -3.97 -16.96
CA SER A 11 2.01 -4.63 -15.88
C SER A 11 2.36 -3.96 -14.55
N HIS A 12 1.34 -3.58 -13.80
CA HIS A 12 1.45 -2.99 -12.47
C HIS A 12 0.38 -3.61 -11.59
N VAL A 13 0.59 -3.60 -10.28
CA VAL A 13 -0.34 -4.21 -9.33
C VAL A 13 -0.72 -3.22 -8.25
N LEU A 14 -2.01 -3.14 -7.98
CA LEU A 14 -2.54 -2.53 -6.77
C LEU A 14 -2.96 -3.65 -5.82
N VAL A 15 -2.34 -3.68 -4.64
CA VAL A 15 -2.69 -4.66 -3.61
C VAL A 15 -3.75 -4.03 -2.70
N SER A 16 -4.95 -4.59 -2.79
CA SER A 16 -6.08 -4.18 -1.94
C SER A 16 -5.78 -4.39 -0.46
N ALA A 17 -6.50 -3.66 0.39
CA ALA A 17 -6.44 -3.87 1.83
C ALA A 17 -7.14 -5.20 2.18
N ASP A 18 -6.35 -6.21 2.53
CA ASP A 18 -6.84 -7.52 2.96
C ASP A 18 -5.91 -8.08 4.08
N PRO A 19 -6.47 -8.63 5.18
CA PRO A 19 -5.68 -9.26 6.23
C PRO A 19 -4.75 -10.37 5.72
N LEU A 20 -5.17 -11.17 4.74
CA LEU A 20 -4.37 -12.22 4.12
C LEU A 20 -3.14 -11.64 3.44
N PHE A 21 -3.30 -10.54 2.70
CA PHE A 21 -2.19 -9.89 2.02
C PHE A 21 -1.23 -9.24 3.00
N LEU A 22 -1.75 -8.62 4.07
CA LEU A 22 -0.91 -8.04 5.11
C LEU A 22 -0.09 -9.12 5.86
N ALA A 23 -0.71 -10.27 6.15
CA ALA A 23 -0.03 -11.40 6.78
C ALA A 23 1.07 -11.98 5.88
N ARG A 24 0.91 -11.90 4.56
CA ARG A 24 1.87 -12.41 3.55
C ARG A 24 2.63 -11.30 2.83
N ARG A 25 2.77 -10.13 3.46
CA ARG A 25 3.35 -8.92 2.84
C ARG A 25 4.73 -9.15 2.24
N ASP A 26 5.60 -9.88 2.94
CA ASP A 26 6.98 -10.13 2.48
C ASP A 26 6.99 -10.99 1.22
N THR A 27 6.13 -12.01 1.16
CA THR A 27 5.96 -12.86 -0.03
C THR A 27 5.42 -12.06 -1.22
N LEU A 28 4.40 -11.22 -1.00
CA LEU A 28 3.83 -10.38 -2.06
C LEU A 28 4.85 -9.38 -2.63
N VAL A 29 5.58 -8.72 -1.74
CA VAL A 29 6.66 -7.81 -2.11
C VAL A 29 7.75 -8.54 -2.89
N ALA A 30 8.15 -9.74 -2.43
CA ALA A 30 9.18 -10.53 -3.11
C ALA A 30 8.76 -10.92 -4.53
N VAL A 31 7.51 -11.36 -4.72
CA VAL A 31 6.98 -11.72 -6.05
C VAL A 31 6.90 -10.49 -6.95
N ALA A 32 6.37 -9.36 -6.47
CA ALA A 32 6.30 -8.12 -7.25
C ALA A 32 7.70 -7.66 -7.70
N ASN A 33 8.68 -7.66 -6.79
CA ASN A 33 10.05 -7.26 -7.06
C ASN A 33 10.78 -8.22 -8.02
N ARG A 34 10.51 -9.54 -7.90
CA ARG A 34 11.06 -10.57 -8.79
C ARG A 34 10.62 -10.33 -10.23
N HIS A 35 9.36 -9.98 -10.44
CA HIS A 35 8.81 -9.69 -11.77
C HIS A 35 9.05 -8.24 -12.23
N ALA A 36 9.84 -7.46 -11.50
CA ALA A 36 10.08 -6.04 -11.78
C ALA A 36 8.77 -5.25 -11.97
N MET A 37 7.75 -5.64 -11.21
CA MET A 37 6.40 -5.12 -11.34
C MET A 37 6.19 -3.99 -10.33
N PRO A 38 5.93 -2.75 -10.79
CA PRO A 38 5.56 -1.65 -9.91
C PRO A 38 4.29 -2.02 -9.14
N ALA A 39 4.34 -1.88 -7.82
CA ALA A 39 3.22 -2.22 -6.95
C ALA A 39 2.92 -1.14 -5.90
N ILE A 40 1.64 -0.79 -5.76
CA ILE A 40 1.13 0.14 -4.74
C ILE A 40 0.30 -0.64 -3.72
N TYR A 41 0.48 -0.34 -2.43
CA TYR A 41 -0.15 -1.03 -1.31
C TYR A 41 -0.94 -0.07 -0.40
N GLY A 42 -1.95 -0.57 0.32
CA GLY A 42 -2.75 0.24 1.26
C GLY A 42 -2.11 0.46 2.65
N ARG A 43 -0.95 -0.15 2.93
CA ARG A 43 -0.30 -0.12 4.25
C ARG A 43 1.19 0.16 4.13
N ARG A 44 1.72 1.06 4.96
CA ARG A 44 3.15 1.42 4.99
C ARG A 44 4.08 0.24 5.25
N ASP A 45 3.58 -0.80 5.90
CA ASP A 45 4.31 -2.01 6.23
C ASP A 45 4.85 -2.72 4.98
N PHE A 46 4.16 -2.59 3.82
CA PHE A 46 4.65 -3.14 2.55
C PHE A 46 5.82 -2.33 1.99
N ALA A 47 5.79 -0.99 2.06
CA ALA A 47 6.91 -0.15 1.63
C ALA A 47 8.14 -0.40 2.51
N ALA A 48 7.94 -0.57 3.83
CA ALA A 48 8.98 -0.95 4.78
C ALA A 48 9.56 -2.35 4.51
N ALA A 49 8.74 -3.30 4.07
CA ALA A 49 9.16 -4.65 3.65
C ALA A 49 9.91 -4.68 2.29
N GLY A 50 10.05 -3.54 1.60
CA GLY A 50 10.74 -3.45 0.32
C GLY A 50 9.82 -3.33 -0.91
N GLY A 51 8.53 -3.16 -0.71
CA GLY A 51 7.58 -2.82 -1.78
C GLY A 51 7.82 -1.40 -2.30
N LEU A 52 7.36 -1.09 -3.52
CA LEU A 52 7.65 0.20 -4.17
C LEU A 52 7.03 1.38 -3.41
N ALA A 53 5.71 1.40 -3.24
CA ALA A 53 5.03 2.52 -2.59
C ALA A 53 3.76 2.10 -1.88
N SER A 54 3.37 2.82 -0.85
CA SER A 54 2.08 2.63 -0.18
C SER A 54 1.39 3.95 0.05
N TYR A 55 0.07 3.96 -0.07
CA TYR A 55 -0.76 5.10 0.29
C TYR A 55 -1.94 4.62 1.14
N GLY A 56 -2.07 5.15 2.35
CA GLY A 56 -3.13 4.73 3.26
C GLY A 56 -3.10 5.48 4.59
N ALA A 57 -4.09 5.19 5.43
CA ALA A 57 -4.20 5.81 6.75
C ALA A 57 -2.98 5.48 7.63
N ASN A 58 -2.47 6.48 8.35
CA ASN A 58 -1.51 6.23 9.42
C ASN A 58 -2.25 5.61 10.60
N LEU A 59 -2.01 4.33 10.88
CA LEU A 59 -2.76 3.60 11.91
C LEU A 59 -2.50 4.06 13.35
N ALA A 60 -1.42 4.77 13.64
CA ALA A 60 -1.18 5.28 14.99
C ALA A 60 -2.34 6.17 15.47
N GLU A 61 -2.86 7.04 14.58
CA GLU A 61 -3.96 7.95 14.92
C GLU A 61 -5.30 7.24 15.15
N PRO A 62 -5.80 6.36 14.27
CA PRO A 62 -6.99 5.54 14.51
C PRO A 62 -6.91 4.73 15.80
N TYR A 63 -5.73 4.20 16.19
CA TYR A 63 -5.59 3.48 17.46
C TYR A 63 -5.75 4.41 18.67
N HIS A 64 -5.23 5.64 18.61
CA HIS A 64 -5.48 6.64 19.65
C HIS A 64 -6.95 7.05 19.70
N LEU A 65 -7.59 7.27 18.56
CA LEU A 65 -9.01 7.58 18.46
C LEU A 65 -9.89 6.43 19.00
N MET A 66 -9.51 5.18 18.74
CA MET A 66 -10.20 4.01 19.27
C MET A 66 -10.15 3.99 20.81
N GLY A 67 -9.01 4.34 21.41
CA GLY A 67 -8.89 4.45 22.86
C GLY A 67 -9.82 5.50 23.47
N SER A 68 -9.90 6.69 22.87
CA SER A 68 -10.84 7.72 23.33
C SER A 68 -12.29 7.33 23.12
N TYR A 69 -12.61 6.65 22.01
CA TYR A 69 -13.94 6.12 21.70
C TYR A 69 -14.39 5.08 22.74
N VAL A 70 -13.51 4.13 23.11
CA VAL A 70 -13.78 3.14 24.17
C VAL A 70 -13.97 3.82 25.51
N ALA A 71 -13.15 4.83 25.85
CA ALA A 71 -13.30 5.57 27.11
C ALA A 71 -14.66 6.27 27.24
N ARG A 72 -15.25 6.75 26.14
CA ARG A 72 -16.60 7.34 26.12
C ARG A 72 -17.70 6.31 26.41
N ILE A 73 -17.60 5.14 25.78
CA ILE A 73 -18.53 4.02 26.03
C ILE A 73 -18.45 3.58 27.50
N LEU A 74 -17.23 3.44 28.04
CA LEU A 74 -17.03 3.05 29.44
C LEU A 74 -17.54 4.10 30.44
N LYS A 75 -17.66 5.37 30.02
CA LYS A 75 -18.28 6.45 30.82
C LYS A 75 -19.82 6.50 30.69
N GLY A 76 -20.43 5.62 29.90
CA GLY A 76 -21.88 5.49 29.78
C GLY A 76 -22.49 6.10 28.52
N GLU A 77 -21.68 6.62 27.58
CA GLU A 77 -22.22 7.03 26.27
C GLU A 77 -22.69 5.80 25.48
N LYS A 78 -23.88 5.89 24.85
CA LYS A 78 -24.45 4.77 24.10
C LYS A 78 -23.74 4.65 22.74
N PRO A 79 -23.27 3.45 22.35
CA PRO A 79 -22.62 3.26 21.05
C PRO A 79 -23.45 3.71 19.84
N ALA A 80 -24.78 3.64 19.93
CA ALA A 80 -25.70 4.08 18.87
C ALA A 80 -25.71 5.60 18.66
N ASP A 81 -25.30 6.38 19.66
CA ASP A 81 -25.25 7.86 19.60
C ASP A 81 -23.85 8.36 19.21
N LEU A 82 -22.86 7.46 19.14
CA LEU A 82 -21.48 7.81 18.80
C LEU A 82 -21.27 7.80 17.28
N PRO A 83 -20.62 8.83 16.70
CA PRO A 83 -20.40 8.91 15.27
C PRO A 83 -19.31 7.94 14.80
N VAL A 84 -19.49 7.35 13.62
CA VAL A 84 -18.43 6.57 12.97
C VAL A 84 -17.25 7.49 12.62
N MET A 85 -16.09 7.22 13.20
CA MET A 85 -14.87 8.00 12.98
C MET A 85 -14.10 7.47 11.78
N GLN A 86 -13.70 8.37 10.87
CA GLN A 86 -12.82 8.06 9.74
C GLN A 86 -11.40 8.55 10.03
N PRO A 87 -10.35 7.88 9.51
CA PRO A 87 -8.99 8.40 9.56
C PRO A 87 -8.90 9.76 8.87
N THR A 88 -8.15 10.71 9.45
CA THR A 88 -7.91 12.03 8.85
C THR A 88 -6.49 12.18 8.33
N LYS A 89 -5.54 11.38 8.84
CA LYS A 89 -4.15 11.35 8.35
C LYS A 89 -3.89 10.17 7.42
N PHE A 90 -3.45 10.51 6.22
CA PHE A 90 -2.99 9.58 5.20
C PHE A 90 -1.53 9.85 4.87
N GLU A 91 -0.77 8.79 4.63
CA GLU A 91 0.65 8.87 4.33
C GLU A 91 0.95 8.18 3.00
N LEU A 92 1.77 8.85 2.18
CA LEU A 92 2.46 8.25 1.05
C LEU A 92 3.87 7.88 1.50
N ALA A 93 4.20 6.58 1.45
CA ALA A 93 5.56 6.10 1.68
C ALA A 93 6.11 5.47 0.39
N VAL A 94 7.33 5.84 0.01
CA VAL A 94 8.01 5.34 -1.18
C VAL A 94 9.35 4.74 -0.81
N ASN A 95 9.60 3.51 -1.25
CA ASN A 95 10.89 2.87 -1.08
C ASN A 95 11.84 3.25 -2.23
N LEU A 96 12.77 4.17 -1.93
CA LEU A 96 13.70 4.70 -2.94
C LEU A 96 14.66 3.63 -3.49
N LYS A 97 15.00 2.59 -2.71
CA LYS A 97 15.86 1.49 -3.18
C LYS A 97 15.12 0.67 -4.24
N THR A 98 13.86 0.32 -3.98
CA THR A 98 13.01 -0.41 -4.93
C THR A 98 12.71 0.42 -6.17
N ALA A 99 12.41 1.71 -6.01
CA ALA A 99 12.18 2.62 -7.13
C ALA A 99 13.39 2.67 -8.09
N LYS A 100 14.60 2.85 -7.55
CA LYS A 100 15.84 2.84 -8.36
C LYS A 100 16.05 1.51 -9.09
N ALA A 101 15.79 0.38 -8.41
CA ALA A 101 15.93 -0.94 -9.01
C ALA A 101 14.92 -1.21 -10.14
N LEU A 102 13.69 -0.68 -10.03
CA LEU A 102 12.70 -0.80 -11.10
C LEU A 102 13.08 0.06 -12.31
N ILE A 103 13.56 1.29 -12.08
CA ILE A 103 14.03 2.17 -13.15
C ILE A 103 15.17 1.51 -13.93
N SER A 104 16.19 0.97 -13.25
CA SER A 104 17.32 0.32 -13.93
C SER A 104 16.90 -0.90 -14.74
N LYS A 105 16.03 -1.75 -14.19
CA LYS A 105 15.48 -2.91 -14.92
C LYS A 105 14.63 -2.50 -16.13
N SER A 106 13.88 -1.40 -16.01
CA SER A 106 13.05 -0.90 -17.10
C SER A 106 13.88 -0.31 -18.26
N ALA A 107 15.03 0.28 -17.95
CA ALA A 107 15.97 0.78 -18.96
C ALA A 107 16.67 -0.37 -19.71
N ALA A 108 17.11 -1.42 -19.00
CA ALA A 108 17.74 -2.59 -19.62
C ALA A 108 16.80 -3.35 -20.57
N ALA A 109 15.49 -3.36 -20.30
CA ALA A 109 14.48 -3.98 -21.15
C ALA A 109 14.12 -3.16 -22.41
N MET A 110 14.62 -1.93 -22.53
CA MET A 110 14.37 -1.04 -23.69
C MET A 110 15.53 -1.06 -24.69
N THR A 111 16.69 -1.56 -24.27
CA THR A 111 17.91 -1.67 -25.10
C THR A 111 18.11 -3.07 -25.71
N ALA A 112 17.16 -3.99 -25.53
CA ALA A 112 17.18 -5.36 -26.06
C ALA A 112 15.91 -5.60 -26.90
#